data_AF-A0A369VTE5-F1
#
_entry.id   AF-A0A369VTE5-F1
#
_cell.length_a   1.000
_cell.length_b   1.000
_cell.length_c   1.000
_cell.angle_alpha   90.00
_cell.angle_beta   90.00
_cell.angle_gamma   90.00
#
_symmetry.space_group_name_H-M   'P 1'
#
loop_
_entity.id
_entity.type
_entity.pdbx_description
1 polymer ?
#
loop_
_entity_poly.entity_id
_entity_poly.type
_entity_poly.pdbx_seq_one_letter_code
_entity_poly.pdbx_strand_id
1 'polypeptide(L)'
;MRRAFLASAWLLSATSPAAAGQFDPPSPQAFIRTEDQQRARLLNTPCTPADLGRGCYRYDNRLIREIPCTLHSAPGVLDSLPLDQCYKMEEPRRYRGIWIDEFEGQAFLPEGASPPERPRGDPRSPGWREQAERARAARTWLDVSRTDLRHDFRPEGRRVRLDFVGRKTLYPGAYGHMGGSANEIIVDRVISAQEQR
;
A
#
# COMPACT_ATOMS: atom_id res chain seq x y z
N MET A 1 65.27 -35.16 -25.51
CA MET A 1 64.36 -34.00 -25.67
C MET A 1 62.95 -34.51 -25.93
N ARG A 2 62.03 -34.37 -24.98
CA ARG A 2 60.56 -34.39 -25.18
C ARG A 2 59.93 -33.83 -23.91
N ARG A 3 59.41 -32.61 -23.99
CA ARG A 3 58.67 -31.92 -22.92
C ARG A 3 57.21 -32.38 -22.99
N ALA A 4 56.69 -32.96 -21.92
CA ALA A 4 55.25 -33.20 -21.77
C ALA A 4 54.67 -32.04 -20.94
N PHE A 5 53.88 -31.19 -21.60
CA PHE A 5 53.06 -30.17 -20.94
C PHE A 5 51.80 -30.85 -20.39
N LEU A 6 51.65 -30.88 -19.06
CA LEU A 6 50.39 -31.17 -18.40
C LEU A 6 49.57 -29.87 -18.35
N ALA A 7 48.54 -29.78 -19.19
CA ALA A 7 47.56 -28.72 -19.13
C ALA A 7 46.48 -29.09 -18.10
N SER A 8 46.50 -28.43 -16.94
CA SER A 8 45.46 -28.53 -15.93
C SER A 8 44.19 -27.84 -16.43
N ALA A 9 43.17 -28.62 -16.79
CA ALA A 9 41.85 -28.10 -17.08
C ALA A 9 41.14 -27.77 -15.75
N TRP A 10 41.14 -26.49 -15.37
CA TRP A 10 40.25 -25.98 -14.34
C TRP A 10 38.85 -25.88 -14.92
N LEU A 11 37.99 -26.83 -14.56
CA LEU A 11 36.53 -26.73 -14.76
C LEU A 11 36.01 -25.60 -13.87
N LEU A 12 35.84 -24.41 -14.46
CA LEU A 12 35.01 -23.35 -13.87
C LEU A 12 33.57 -23.87 -13.86
N SER A 13 33.12 -24.36 -12.71
CA SER A 13 31.71 -24.57 -12.44
C SER A 13 31.01 -23.22 -12.55
N ALA A 14 30.36 -22.97 -13.70
CA ALA A 14 29.42 -21.89 -13.83
C ALA A 14 28.27 -22.18 -12.85
N THR A 15 28.28 -21.51 -11.70
CA THR A 15 27.11 -21.44 -10.84
C THR A 15 26.04 -20.69 -11.62
N SER A 16 25.14 -21.42 -12.25
CA SER A 16 23.88 -20.84 -12.70
C SER A 16 23.26 -20.11 -11.52
N PRO A 17 22.76 -18.88 -11.65
CA PRO A 17 21.95 -18.28 -10.61
C PRO A 17 20.80 -19.25 -10.35
N ALA A 18 20.68 -19.72 -9.11
CA ALA A 18 19.64 -20.65 -8.71
C ALA A 18 18.30 -20.10 -9.20
N ALA A 19 17.53 -20.92 -9.91
CA ALA A 19 16.16 -20.61 -10.24
C ALA A 19 15.44 -20.32 -8.91
N ALA A 20 14.86 -19.13 -8.76
CA ALA A 20 14.13 -18.74 -7.57
C ALA A 20 13.18 -19.87 -7.16
N GLY A 21 13.38 -20.40 -5.96
CA GLY A 21 12.62 -21.51 -5.41
C GLY A 21 11.14 -21.15 -5.28
N GLN A 22 10.31 -22.18 -5.15
CA GLN A 22 8.86 -22.09 -4.94
C GLN A 22 8.45 -21.20 -3.74
N PHE A 23 9.40 -20.88 -2.87
CA PHE A 23 9.24 -20.07 -1.66
C PHE A 23 10.21 -18.89 -1.58
N ASP A 24 10.89 -18.55 -2.68
CA ASP A 24 11.82 -17.43 -2.67
C ASP A 24 11.03 -16.14 -2.94
N PRO A 25 10.80 -15.30 -1.92
CA PRO A 25 10.22 -14.00 -2.17
C PRO A 25 11.20 -13.16 -2.99
N PRO A 26 10.71 -12.28 -3.87
CA PRO A 26 11.59 -11.38 -4.59
C PRO A 26 12.34 -10.47 -3.61
N SER A 27 13.57 -10.10 -3.97
CA SER A 27 14.38 -9.14 -3.21
C SER A 27 13.58 -7.82 -3.09
N PRO A 28 13.21 -7.39 -1.87
CA PRO A 28 12.39 -6.21 -1.69
C PRO A 28 13.21 -4.97 -2.04
N GLN A 29 12.99 -4.43 -3.24
CA GLN A 29 13.47 -3.09 -3.57
C GLN A 29 12.49 -2.11 -2.95
N ALA A 30 12.95 -1.38 -1.93
CA ALA A 30 12.16 -0.34 -1.28
C ALA A 30 11.60 0.67 -2.31
N PHE A 31 10.32 0.97 -2.16
CA PHE A 31 9.43 1.70 -3.09
C PHE A 31 9.74 3.21 -3.21
N ILE A 32 10.92 3.60 -3.69
CA ILE A 32 11.38 5.01 -3.73
C ILE A 32 11.43 5.60 -5.17
N ARG A 33 11.17 4.81 -6.22
CA ARG A 33 11.30 5.19 -7.63
C ARG A 33 10.00 5.77 -8.21
N THR A 34 10.14 6.51 -9.32
CA THR A 34 9.01 7.08 -10.09
C THR A 34 8.05 6.01 -10.64
N GLU A 35 8.52 4.79 -10.82
CA GLU A 35 7.73 3.61 -11.23
C GLU A 35 6.71 3.17 -10.16
N ASP A 36 6.85 3.61 -8.90
CA ASP A 36 6.04 3.16 -7.77
C ASP A 36 4.63 3.75 -7.77
N GLN A 37 4.41 4.87 -8.47
CA GLN A 37 3.06 5.41 -8.73
C GLN A 37 2.18 4.40 -9.48
N GLN A 38 2.77 3.67 -10.43
CA GLN A 38 2.02 2.66 -11.18
C GLN A 38 1.67 1.50 -10.26
N ARG A 39 2.62 1.01 -9.45
CA ARG A 39 2.43 -0.16 -8.59
C ARG A 39 1.49 0.07 -7.41
N ALA A 40 1.47 1.27 -6.82
CA ALA A 40 0.49 1.68 -5.80
C ALA A 40 -0.97 1.53 -6.27
N ARG A 41 -1.20 1.71 -7.58
CA ARG A 41 -2.52 1.56 -8.21
C ARG A 41 -2.86 0.12 -8.55
N LEU A 42 -1.87 -0.77 -8.55
CA LEU A 42 -2.03 -2.17 -8.98
C LEU A 42 -2.52 -3.10 -7.88
N LEU A 43 -2.68 -2.65 -6.62
CA LEU A 43 -3.19 -3.51 -5.54
C LEU A 43 -4.51 -4.20 -5.92
N ASN A 44 -5.40 -3.46 -6.58
CA ASN A 44 -6.70 -3.97 -7.05
C ASN A 44 -6.67 -4.51 -8.48
N THR A 45 -5.50 -4.57 -9.11
CA THR A 45 -5.31 -5.06 -10.47
C THR A 45 -4.80 -6.50 -10.45
N PRO A 46 -5.53 -7.48 -11.02
CA PRO A 46 -5.09 -8.86 -11.09
C PRO A 46 -3.68 -8.99 -11.67
N CYS A 47 -2.88 -9.90 -11.12
CA CYS A 47 -1.54 -10.19 -11.64
C CYS A 47 -1.62 -10.97 -12.96
N THR A 48 -0.71 -10.65 -13.87
CA THR A 48 -0.41 -11.42 -15.09
C THR A 48 0.95 -12.10 -14.97
N PRO A 49 1.27 -13.13 -15.79
CA PRO A 49 2.59 -13.75 -15.77
C PRO A 49 3.75 -12.77 -16.01
N ALA A 50 3.51 -11.65 -16.71
CA ALA A 50 4.50 -10.59 -16.93
C ALA A 50 4.85 -9.80 -15.66
N ASP A 51 4.01 -9.88 -14.63
CA ASP A 51 4.17 -9.17 -13.36
C ASP A 51 4.98 -9.97 -12.32
N LEU A 52 5.33 -11.24 -12.60
CA LEU A 52 6.08 -12.08 -11.66
C LEU A 52 7.47 -11.48 -11.38
N GLY A 53 7.79 -11.25 -10.10
CA GLY A 53 9.00 -10.54 -9.66
C GLY A 53 8.94 -9.02 -9.89
N ARG A 54 7.80 -8.48 -10.31
CA ARG A 54 7.56 -7.04 -10.53
C ARG A 54 6.35 -6.56 -9.73
N GLY A 55 6.34 -6.86 -8.43
CA GLY A 55 5.21 -6.57 -7.54
C GLY A 55 4.14 -7.65 -7.54
N CYS A 56 4.39 -8.82 -8.14
CA CYS A 56 3.62 -10.03 -7.93
C CYS A 56 4.56 -11.20 -7.63
N TYR A 57 4.11 -12.11 -6.79
CA TYR A 57 4.77 -13.38 -6.49
C TYR A 57 3.82 -14.55 -6.75
N ARG A 58 4.38 -15.76 -6.81
CA ARG A 58 3.59 -16.99 -6.96
C ARG A 58 3.38 -17.64 -5.60
N TYR A 59 2.14 -17.98 -5.29
CA TYR A 59 1.77 -18.76 -4.12
C TYR A 59 0.65 -19.72 -4.49
N ASP A 60 0.82 -21.00 -4.19
CA ASP A 60 -0.15 -22.07 -4.49
C ASP A 60 -0.70 -22.02 -5.93
N ASN A 61 0.23 -21.96 -6.91
CA ASN A 61 -0.07 -21.82 -8.35
C ASN A 61 -0.88 -20.58 -8.76
N ARG A 62 -1.08 -19.62 -7.86
CA ARG A 62 -1.73 -18.33 -8.13
C ARG A 62 -0.69 -17.22 -8.13
N LEU A 63 -0.95 -16.19 -8.92
CA LEU A 63 -0.19 -14.94 -8.86
C LEU A 63 -0.88 -14.01 -7.87
N ILE A 64 -0.14 -13.59 -6.86
CA ILE A 64 -0.61 -12.69 -5.81
C ILE A 64 0.13 -11.36 -5.94
N ARG A 65 -0.62 -10.26 -5.86
CA ARG A 65 -0.07 -8.91 -5.88
C ARG A 65 0.57 -8.61 -4.53
N GLU A 66 1.80 -8.11 -4.55
CA GLU A 66 2.47 -7.64 -3.34
C GLU A 66 1.73 -6.42 -2.81
N ILE A 67 1.43 -6.44 -1.51
CA ILE A 67 0.91 -5.27 -0.84
C ILE A 67 2.06 -4.25 -0.80
N PRO A 68 1.84 -3.01 -1.27
CA PRO A 68 2.88 -2.00 -1.20
C PRO A 68 3.44 -1.83 0.21
N CYS A 69 4.70 -1.39 0.32
CA CYS A 69 5.43 -1.27 1.58
C CYS A 69 5.71 -2.59 2.31
N THR A 70 5.32 -3.74 1.77
CA THR A 70 5.66 -5.04 2.36
C THR A 70 7.09 -5.42 1.99
N LEU A 71 7.82 -5.98 2.95
CA LEU A 71 9.14 -6.56 2.76
C LEU A 71 9.17 -7.98 3.33
N HIS A 72 9.96 -8.84 2.72
CA HIS A 72 10.17 -10.20 3.20
C HIS A 72 11.48 -10.26 3.98
N SER A 73 11.41 -10.22 5.31
CA SER A 73 12.60 -10.21 6.18
C SER A 73 13.15 -11.60 6.45
N ALA A 74 12.32 -12.64 6.33
CA ALA A 74 12.69 -14.04 6.46
C ALA A 74 11.71 -14.95 5.68
N PRO A 75 12.04 -16.23 5.43
CA PRO A 75 11.11 -17.17 4.81
C PRO A 75 9.77 -17.22 5.57
N GLY A 76 8.68 -16.89 4.88
CA GLY A 76 7.33 -16.86 5.45
C GLY A 76 7.01 -15.67 6.36
N VAL A 77 7.93 -14.72 6.53
CA VAL A 77 7.71 -13.50 7.33
C VAL A 77 7.51 -12.30 6.41
N LEU A 78 6.38 -11.61 6.61
CA LEU A 78 6.06 -10.35 5.96
C LEU A 78 6.15 -9.24 7.00
N ASP A 79 7.03 -8.28 6.77
CA ASP A 79 7.09 -7.02 7.50
C ASP A 79 6.55 -5.90 6.62
N SER A 80 6.21 -4.77 7.22
CA SER A 80 5.81 -3.57 6.49
C SER A 80 6.69 -2.37 6.87
N LEU A 81 7.08 -1.60 5.86
CA LEU A 81 7.65 -0.28 6.07
C LEU A 81 6.53 0.71 6.42
N PRO A 82 6.81 1.70 7.29
CA PRO A 82 5.96 2.87 7.42
C PRO A 82 5.72 3.53 6.05
N LEU A 83 4.50 4.03 5.84
CA LEU A 83 4.06 4.55 4.54
C LEU A 83 4.98 5.66 3.98
N ASP A 84 5.49 6.55 4.83
CA ASP A 84 6.40 7.63 4.45
C ASP A 84 7.83 7.18 4.11
N GLN A 85 8.16 5.90 4.28
CA GLN A 85 9.44 5.33 3.85
C GLN A 85 9.35 4.66 2.47
N CYS A 86 8.14 4.41 1.98
CA CYS A 86 7.85 3.69 0.74
C CYS A 86 6.93 4.46 -0.22
N TYR A 87 6.49 5.66 0.15
CA TYR A 87 5.70 6.52 -0.72
C TYR A 87 6.19 7.95 -0.69
N LYS A 88 6.03 8.62 -1.84
CA LYS A 88 6.22 10.06 -1.92
C LYS A 88 5.04 10.75 -1.23
N MET A 89 5.38 11.59 -0.26
CA MET A 89 4.42 12.36 0.51
C MET A 89 4.52 13.84 0.11
N GLU A 90 3.41 14.56 0.23
CA GLU A 90 3.42 16.02 0.26
C GLU A 90 4.16 16.52 1.51
N GLU A 91 4.59 17.78 1.47
CA GLU A 91 5.15 18.46 2.64
C GLU A 91 4.14 18.53 3.80
N PRO A 92 4.61 18.51 5.07
CA PRO A 92 3.73 18.65 6.22
C PRO A 92 2.88 19.92 6.17
N ARG A 93 1.57 19.77 6.36
CA ARG A 93 0.64 20.91 6.44
C ARG A 93 -0.49 20.68 7.42
N ARG A 94 -1.18 21.76 7.77
CA ARG A 94 -2.33 21.73 8.69
C ARG A 94 -3.59 21.30 7.95
N TYR A 95 -4.33 20.39 8.55
CA TYR A 95 -5.64 19.91 8.10
C TYR A 95 -6.67 20.16 9.20
N ARG A 96 -7.90 20.45 8.78
CA ARG A 96 -9.08 20.51 9.63
C ARG A 96 -10.21 19.75 8.97
N GLY A 97 -11.02 19.06 9.75
CA GLY A 97 -12.11 18.26 9.19
C GLY A 97 -12.74 17.30 10.18
N ILE A 98 -13.51 16.35 9.62
CA ILE A 98 -14.14 15.26 10.36
C ILE A 98 -13.46 13.97 9.97
N TRP A 99 -12.94 13.25 10.96
CA TRP A 99 -12.55 11.87 10.82
C TRP A 99 -13.71 10.97 11.21
N ILE A 100 -14.16 10.18 10.24
CA ILE A 100 -15.12 9.10 10.45
C ILE A 100 -14.29 7.84 10.64
N ASP A 101 -14.25 7.32 11.85
CA ASP A 101 -13.52 6.10 12.17
C ASP A 101 -14.52 4.94 12.27
N GLU A 102 -14.57 4.18 11.18
CA GLU A 102 -15.29 2.91 11.04
C GLU A 102 -14.23 1.84 10.71
N PHE A 103 -14.43 0.60 11.19
CA PHE A 103 -13.46 -0.50 11.15
C PHE A 103 -12.56 -0.58 9.89
N GLU A 104 -13.13 -1.01 8.78
CA GLU A 104 -12.51 -1.09 7.44
C GLU A 104 -12.85 0.13 6.58
N GLY A 105 -13.69 1.01 7.13
CA GLY A 105 -14.37 2.09 6.44
C GLY A 105 -14.01 3.47 6.98
N GLN A 106 -12.85 3.68 7.58
CA GLN A 106 -12.55 5.03 8.01
C GLN A 106 -12.35 5.98 6.82
N ALA A 107 -12.61 7.27 7.04
CA ALA A 107 -12.43 8.32 6.05
C ALA A 107 -12.21 9.68 6.75
N PHE A 108 -11.32 10.50 6.21
CA PHE A 108 -11.18 11.90 6.56
C PHE A 108 -11.88 12.79 5.55
N LEU A 109 -12.76 13.66 6.05
CA LEU A 109 -13.46 14.70 5.31
C LEU A 109 -12.89 16.06 5.69
N PRO A 110 -12.12 16.73 4.80
CA PRO A 110 -11.64 18.08 5.04
C PRO A 110 -12.80 19.05 5.33
N GLU A 111 -12.52 20.11 6.09
CA GLU A 111 -13.46 21.18 6.37
C GLU A 111 -14.03 21.76 5.06
N GLY A 112 -15.36 21.84 4.97
CA GLY A 112 -16.07 22.27 3.76
C GLY A 112 -16.24 21.19 2.68
N ALA A 113 -15.68 19.99 2.84
CA ALA A 113 -15.91 18.88 1.93
C ALA A 113 -17.20 18.14 2.26
N SER A 114 -17.87 17.65 1.21
CA SER A 114 -19.01 16.72 1.34
C SER A 114 -18.52 15.27 1.35
N PRO A 115 -19.20 14.36 2.06
CA PRO A 115 -18.92 12.93 1.96
C PRO A 115 -19.01 12.45 0.50
N PRO A 116 -18.14 11.51 0.07
CA PRO A 116 -18.24 10.93 -1.25
C PRO A 116 -19.56 10.17 -1.41
N GLU A 117 -20.15 10.24 -2.60
CA GLU A 117 -21.34 9.46 -2.91
C GLU A 117 -21.01 7.96 -2.86
N ARG A 118 -21.82 7.18 -2.12
CA ARG A 118 -21.68 5.73 -2.07
C ARG A 118 -22.20 5.11 -3.38
N PRO A 119 -21.55 4.08 -3.93
CA PRO A 119 -22.07 3.33 -5.07
C PRO A 119 -23.46 2.77 -4.76
N ARG A 120 -24.38 2.87 -5.70
CA ARG A 120 -25.77 2.41 -5.54
C ARG A 120 -26.05 1.20 -6.44
N GLY A 121 -26.97 0.34 -6.00
CA GLY A 121 -27.40 -0.83 -6.76
C GLY A 121 -26.49 -2.05 -6.61
N ASP A 122 -26.74 -3.07 -7.43
CA ASP A 122 -26.00 -4.34 -7.42
C ASP A 122 -24.54 -4.13 -7.90
N PRO A 123 -23.52 -4.64 -7.18
CA PRO A 123 -22.12 -4.60 -7.62
C PRO A 123 -21.81 -5.19 -9.00
N ARG A 124 -22.70 -6.02 -9.55
CA ARG A 124 -22.60 -6.63 -10.88
C ARG A 124 -23.28 -5.79 -11.97
N SER A 125 -23.98 -4.72 -11.61
CA SER A 125 -24.67 -3.86 -12.57
C SER A 125 -23.71 -3.00 -13.39
N PRO A 126 -24.03 -2.70 -14.68
CA PRO A 126 -23.27 -1.76 -15.48
C PRO A 126 -23.17 -0.39 -14.79
N GLY A 127 -21.99 0.22 -14.77
CA GLY A 127 -21.79 1.53 -14.14
C GLY A 127 -21.45 1.48 -12.64
N TRP A 128 -21.57 0.31 -11.98
CA TRP A 128 -21.25 0.21 -10.54
C TRP A 128 -19.75 0.39 -10.28
N ARG A 129 -18.89 -0.21 -11.11
CA ARG A 129 -17.43 -0.11 -10.95
C ARG A 129 -16.95 1.33 -11.05
N GLU A 130 -17.50 2.09 -12.00
CA GLU A 130 -17.16 3.51 -12.18
C GLU A 130 -17.63 4.34 -10.98
N GLN A 131 -18.79 4.01 -10.39
CA GLN A 131 -19.24 4.63 -9.13
C GLN A 131 -18.30 4.29 -7.98
N ALA A 132 -17.91 3.02 -7.83
CA ALA A 132 -17.00 2.57 -6.79
C ALA A 132 -15.63 3.25 -6.89
N GLU A 133 -15.08 3.36 -8.10
CA GLU A 133 -13.82 4.07 -8.32
C GLU A 133 -13.92 5.56 -8.03
N ARG A 134 -15.04 6.24 -8.35
CA ARG A 134 -15.25 7.64 -7.96
C ARG A 134 -15.32 7.80 -6.44
N ALA A 135 -16.05 6.91 -5.75
CA ALA A 135 -16.15 6.94 -4.30
C ALA A 135 -14.79 6.71 -3.64
N ARG A 136 -14.01 5.74 -4.13
CA ARG A 136 -12.64 5.43 -3.69
C ARG A 136 -11.69 6.61 -3.95
N ALA A 137 -11.76 7.22 -5.13
CA ALA A 137 -10.96 8.37 -5.55
C ALA A 137 -11.11 9.59 -4.62
N ALA A 138 -12.33 9.81 -4.12
CA ALA A 138 -12.64 10.89 -3.21
C ALA A 138 -12.34 10.58 -1.74
N ARG A 139 -12.03 9.32 -1.40
CA ARG A 139 -11.78 8.89 -0.03
C ARG A 139 -10.32 9.09 0.38
N THR A 140 -10.12 9.50 1.63
CA THR A 140 -8.82 9.66 2.26
C THR A 140 -8.77 8.86 3.56
N TRP A 141 -7.82 7.95 3.68
CA TRP A 141 -7.52 7.22 4.91
C TRP A 141 -6.70 8.10 5.85
N LEU A 142 -6.90 7.95 7.17
CA LEU A 142 -6.13 8.65 8.19
C LEU A 142 -5.28 7.63 8.97
N ASP A 143 -3.97 7.74 8.87
CA ASP A 143 -3.03 7.00 9.71
C ASP A 143 -2.71 7.83 10.97
N VAL A 144 -3.25 7.37 12.10
CA VAL A 144 -3.06 7.97 13.42
C VAL A 144 -2.07 7.21 14.30
N SER A 145 -1.38 6.22 13.75
CA SER A 145 -0.49 5.31 14.51
C SER A 145 0.63 6.02 15.29
N ARG A 146 0.94 7.27 14.93
CA ARG A 146 1.96 8.12 15.56
C ARG A 146 1.41 9.10 16.59
N THR A 147 0.14 8.95 16.97
CA THR A 147 -0.56 9.88 17.85
C THR A 147 -1.25 9.12 18.99
N ASP A 148 -1.76 9.86 19.97
CA ASP A 148 -2.59 9.29 21.03
C ASP A 148 -4.04 9.00 20.58
N LEU A 149 -4.42 9.37 19.35
CA LEU A 149 -5.69 8.96 18.76
C LEU A 149 -5.62 7.47 18.42
N ARG A 150 -6.42 6.65 19.08
CA ARG A 150 -6.43 5.19 18.86
C ARG A 150 -7.50 4.81 17.88
N HIS A 151 -7.19 4.16 16.75
CA HIS A 151 -8.19 3.52 15.90
C HIS A 151 -8.93 2.45 16.71
N ASP A 152 -10.18 2.73 17.10
CA ASP A 152 -10.94 1.88 18.04
C ASP A 152 -12.18 1.36 17.32
N PHE A 153 -12.30 0.04 17.21
CA PHE A 153 -13.52 -0.57 16.70
C PHE A 153 -14.71 -0.23 17.62
N ARG A 154 -15.69 0.49 17.08
CA ARG A 154 -16.97 0.76 17.73
C ARG A 154 -18.10 0.35 16.79
N PRO A 155 -19.15 -0.35 17.26
CA PRO A 155 -20.26 -0.79 16.40
C PRO A 155 -20.92 0.35 15.61
N GLU A 156 -21.05 1.53 16.22
CA GLU A 156 -21.63 2.74 15.64
C GLU A 156 -20.60 3.56 14.81
N GLY A 157 -19.34 3.13 14.79
CA GLY A 157 -18.20 3.97 14.44
C GLY A 157 -18.01 5.13 15.42
N ARG A 158 -17.12 6.06 15.09
CA ARG A 158 -17.02 7.36 15.78
C ARG A 158 -16.74 8.49 14.79
N ARG A 159 -17.17 9.69 15.15
CA ARG A 159 -16.89 10.90 14.39
C ARG A 159 -16.11 11.87 15.25
N VAL A 160 -14.95 12.29 14.77
CA VAL A 160 -14.06 13.18 15.51
C VAL A 160 -13.78 14.40 14.66
N ARG A 161 -14.10 15.60 15.15
CA ARG A 161 -13.60 16.84 14.56
C ARG A 161 -12.12 16.96 14.92
N LEU A 162 -11.27 17.01 13.91
CA LEU A 162 -9.81 17.06 14.06
C LEU A 162 -9.24 18.36 13.51
N ASP A 163 -8.20 18.84 14.19
CA ASP A 163 -7.23 19.82 13.69
C ASP A 163 -5.84 19.22 13.92
N PHE A 164 -5.03 19.10 12.88
CA PHE A 164 -3.75 18.41 12.97
C PHE A 164 -2.76 18.86 11.90
N VAL A 165 -1.48 18.54 12.10
CA VAL A 165 -0.44 18.59 11.07
C VAL A 165 -0.18 17.17 10.57
N GLY A 166 -0.11 17.00 9.25
CA GLY A 166 0.17 15.70 8.64
C GLY A 166 0.74 15.82 7.23
N ARG A 167 1.01 14.67 6.63
CA ARG A 167 1.55 14.52 5.28
C ARG A 167 0.63 13.61 4.47
N LYS A 168 0.14 14.11 3.33
CA LYS A 168 -0.71 13.34 2.42
C LYS A 168 0.15 12.63 1.38
N THR A 169 -0.26 11.44 0.94
CA THR A 169 0.31 10.79 -0.25
C THR A 169 0.27 11.72 -1.46
N LEU A 170 1.41 11.94 -2.12
CA LEU A 170 1.54 12.85 -3.26
C LEU A 170 0.73 12.39 -4.48
N TYR A 171 0.58 11.08 -4.64
CA TYR A 171 -0.15 10.48 -5.77
C TYR A 171 -1.30 9.60 -5.31
N PRO A 172 -2.41 9.58 -6.06
CA PRO A 172 -3.49 8.65 -5.77
C PRO A 172 -3.08 7.21 -6.08
N GLY A 173 -3.43 6.30 -5.16
CA GLY A 173 -3.07 4.89 -5.14
C GLY A 173 -4.20 4.03 -4.57
N ALA A 174 -3.87 2.90 -3.94
CA ALA A 174 -4.80 2.03 -3.23
C ALA A 174 -4.32 1.90 -1.78
N TYR A 175 -4.80 2.80 -0.93
CA TYR A 175 -4.38 2.97 0.46
C TYR A 175 -5.49 2.58 1.45
N GLY A 176 -5.13 2.53 2.74
CA GLY A 176 -6.02 2.09 3.81
C GLY A 176 -6.41 0.60 3.69
N HIS A 177 -7.47 0.21 4.39
CA HIS A 177 -7.92 -1.18 4.41
C HIS A 177 -8.31 -1.66 3.00
N MET A 178 -7.66 -2.73 2.52
CA MET A 178 -7.84 -3.34 1.19
C MET A 178 -7.78 -2.33 0.02
N GLY A 179 -7.07 -1.22 0.16
CA GLY A 179 -6.97 -0.21 -0.90
C GLY A 179 -8.24 0.61 -1.14
N GLY A 180 -9.15 0.67 -0.15
CA GLY A 180 -10.44 1.37 -0.24
C GLY A 180 -10.35 2.90 -0.29
N SER A 181 -9.16 3.48 -0.15
CA SER A 181 -8.93 4.93 -0.27
C SER A 181 -7.92 5.24 -1.36
N ALA A 182 -8.17 6.30 -2.14
CA ALA A 182 -7.20 6.74 -3.13
C ALA A 182 -6.09 7.60 -2.54
N ASN A 183 -6.26 8.10 -1.30
CA ASN A 183 -5.25 8.88 -0.62
C ASN A 183 -5.11 8.40 0.83
N GLU A 184 -3.97 8.69 1.42
CA GLU A 184 -3.73 8.51 2.84
C GLU A 184 -3.03 9.74 3.42
N ILE A 185 -3.38 10.11 4.64
CA ILE A 185 -2.70 11.15 5.40
C ILE A 185 -2.13 10.53 6.66
N ILE A 186 -0.81 10.63 6.82
CA ILE A 186 -0.14 10.34 8.08
C ILE A 186 -0.30 11.56 8.99
N VAL A 187 -0.87 11.35 10.17
CA VAL A 187 -0.99 12.40 11.18
C VAL A 187 0.31 12.47 11.96
N ASP A 188 1.04 13.57 11.79
CA ASP A 188 2.31 13.79 12.50
C ASP A 188 2.06 14.39 13.90
N ARG A 189 1.06 15.28 14.03
CA ARG A 189 0.73 15.93 15.31
C ARG A 189 -0.72 16.39 15.37
N VAL A 190 -1.44 15.98 16.40
CA VAL A 190 -2.79 16.47 16.69
C VAL A 190 -2.70 17.84 17.38
N ILE A 191 -3.50 18.80 16.91
CA ILE A 191 -3.67 20.12 17.53
C ILE A 191 -4.92 20.10 18.42
N SER A 192 -6.03 19.55 17.92
CA SER A 192 -7.23 19.32 18.70
C SER A 192 -8.04 18.14 18.16
N ALA A 193 -8.77 17.48 19.05
CA ALA A 193 -9.68 16.40 18.72
C ALA A 193 -10.93 16.51 19.59
N GLN A 194 -12.11 16.52 18.96
CA GLN A 194 -13.39 16.56 19.64
C GLN A 194 -14.32 15.52 19.05
N GLU A 195 -14.67 14.51 19.86
CA GLU A 195 -15.67 13.52 19.47
C GLU A 195 -17.06 14.17 19.38
N GLN A 196 -17.77 13.87 18.29
CA GLN A 196 -19.16 14.28 18.09
C GLN A 196 -20.05 13.15 18.58
N ARG A 197 -20.84 13.45 19.61
CA ARG A 197 -21.91 12.58 20.10
C ARG A 197 -23.16 12.74 19.26
#